data_AF-A0AAV0RWB8-F1
#
_entry.id   AF-A0AAV0RWB8-F1
#
_cell.length_a   1.000
_cell.length_b   1.000
_cell.length_c   1.000
_cell.angle_alpha   90.00
_cell.angle_beta   90.00
_cell.angle_gamma   90.00
#
_symmetry.space_group_name_H-M   'P 1'
#
loop_
_entity.id
_entity.type
_entity.pdbx_description
1 polymer ?
#
loop_
_entity_poly.entity_id
_entity_poly.type
_entity_poly.pdbx_seq_one_letter_code
_entity_poly.pdbx_strand_id
1 'polypeptide(L)'
;MKVPKGNPYHSATSGEMAVYRANSLILRKAGVQVEDPVKQEFNGQEVEVWPRVVWKPKWGLTYADVKKKVKVGGSVKNKGWAIEKVDYKDTSAPEELRIRGFRFQKASSSKNSTPNLGNSS
;
A
#
# COMPACT_ATOMS: atom_id res chain seq x y z
N MET A 1 -1.78 27.28 -6.70
CA MET A 1 -1.81 27.60 -5.25
C MET A 1 -0.98 26.55 -4.53
N LYS A 2 0.09 26.95 -3.83
CA LYS A 2 0.93 26.06 -3.03
C LYS A 2 0.24 25.88 -1.68
N VAL A 3 -0.14 24.65 -1.33
CA VAL A 3 -0.84 24.35 -0.08
C VAL A 3 0.10 24.68 1.09
N PRO A 4 -0.32 25.45 2.11
CA PRO A 4 0.54 25.79 3.24
C PRO A 4 0.98 24.54 3.99
N LYS A 5 2.27 24.47 4.30
CA LYS A 5 2.93 23.38 5.03
C LYS A 5 2.41 23.37 6.47
N GLY A 6 1.39 22.58 6.76
CA GLY A 6 0.82 22.47 8.11
C GLY A 6 -0.66 22.11 8.24
N ASN A 7 -1.42 22.02 7.14
CA ASN A 7 -2.83 21.61 7.24
C ASN A 7 -2.96 20.08 7.38
N PRO A 8 -3.75 19.53 8.31
CA PRO A 8 -4.05 18.10 8.33
C PRO A 8 -4.71 17.70 7.01
N TYR A 9 -3.98 16.93 6.21
CA TYR A 9 -4.40 16.56 4.86
C TYR A 9 -5.42 15.44 4.90
N HIS A 10 -6.68 15.77 4.66
CA HIS A 10 -7.75 14.82 4.34
C HIS A 10 -7.90 14.65 2.82
N SER A 11 -6.80 14.35 2.10
CA SER A 11 -6.89 14.00 0.67
C SER A 11 -7.04 12.49 0.50
N ALA A 12 -7.61 12.06 -0.63
CA ALA A 12 -7.73 10.63 -0.95
C ALA A 12 -6.35 9.91 -0.90
N THR A 13 -5.28 10.64 -1.26
CA THR A 13 -3.90 10.18 -1.23
C THR A 13 -3.41 9.83 0.19
N SER A 14 -3.61 10.73 1.16
CA SER A 14 -3.16 10.51 2.55
C SER A 14 -3.94 9.39 3.22
N GLY A 15 -5.25 9.31 2.94
CA GLY A 15 -6.10 8.22 3.44
C GLY A 15 -5.64 6.86 2.95
N GLU A 16 -5.34 6.72 1.65
CA GLU A 16 -4.87 5.44 1.11
C GLU A 16 -3.48 5.05 1.65
N MET A 17 -2.55 6.00 1.76
CA MET A 17 -1.23 5.75 2.33
C MET A 17 -1.30 5.34 3.80
N ALA A 18 -2.25 5.91 4.57
CA ALA A 18 -2.47 5.51 5.95
C ALA A 18 -2.91 4.03 6.06
N VAL A 19 -3.70 3.54 5.11
CA VAL A 19 -4.11 2.12 5.06
C VAL A 19 -2.90 1.21 4.79
N TYR A 20 -2.07 1.52 3.79
CA TYR A 20 -0.89 0.71 3.48
C TYR A 20 0.13 0.73 4.62
N ARG A 21 0.31 1.88 5.26
CA ARG A 21 1.14 2.03 6.46
C ARG A 21 0.62 1.15 7.58
N ALA A 22 -0.67 1.23 7.93
CA ALA A 22 -1.26 0.43 9.00
C ALA A 22 -1.07 -1.07 8.75
N ASN A 23 -1.36 -1.53 7.53
CA ASN A 23 -1.23 -2.93 7.17
C ASN A 23 0.24 -3.42 7.22
N SER A 24 1.17 -2.60 6.76
CA SER A 24 2.61 -2.89 6.83
C SER A 24 3.10 -3.00 8.28
N LEU A 25 2.64 -2.10 9.16
CA LEU A 25 2.99 -2.13 10.58
C LEU A 25 2.41 -3.34 11.30
N ILE A 26 1.18 -3.75 10.97
CA ILE A 26 0.56 -4.98 11.47
C ILE A 26 1.43 -6.20 11.12
N LEU A 27 1.88 -6.30 9.87
CA LEU A 27 2.75 -7.38 9.41
C LEU A 27 4.12 -7.36 10.11
N ARG A 28 4.76 -6.20 10.24
CA ARG A 28 6.01 -6.05 11.01
C ARG A 28 5.84 -6.53 12.44
N LYS A 29 4.74 -6.12 13.11
CA LYS A 29 4.40 -6.56 14.46
C LYS A 29 4.11 -8.06 14.55
N ALA A 30 3.69 -8.70 13.45
CA ALA A 30 3.49 -10.14 13.37
C ALA A 30 4.79 -10.92 13.04
N GLY A 31 5.93 -10.23 12.92
CA GLY A 31 7.24 -10.86 12.64
C GLY A 31 7.51 -11.08 11.15
N VAL A 32 6.78 -10.40 10.27
CA VAL A 32 7.04 -10.37 8.83
C VAL A 32 8.01 -9.24 8.52
N GLN A 33 9.04 -9.53 7.74
CA GLN A 33 9.94 -8.51 7.22
C GLN A 33 9.21 -7.72 6.12
N VAL A 34 8.98 -6.43 6.36
CA VAL A 34 8.37 -5.51 5.39
C VAL A 34 9.36 -4.40 5.13
N GLU A 35 9.67 -4.15 3.86
CA GLU A 35 10.57 -3.07 3.44
C GLU A 35 10.13 -1.69 3.94
N ASP A 36 11.10 -0.78 4.06
CA ASP A 36 10.85 0.60 4.49
C ASP A 36 10.12 1.42 3.44
N PRO A 37 9.34 2.43 3.87
CA PRO A 37 8.67 3.32 2.94
C PRO A 37 9.69 4.14 2.14
N VAL A 38 9.34 4.44 0.89
CA VAL A 38 10.12 5.32 0.02
C VAL A 38 9.53 6.72 0.08
N LYS A 39 10.36 7.73 0.34
CA LYS A 39 9.94 9.14 0.26
C LYS A 39 9.80 9.54 -1.20
N GLN A 40 8.65 10.07 -1.58
CA GLN A 40 8.40 10.63 -2.91
C GLN A 40 7.71 11.98 -2.80
N GLU A 41 8.01 12.89 -3.72
CA GLU A 41 7.34 14.18 -3.80
C GLU A 41 6.16 14.12 -4.76
N PHE A 42 4.96 14.46 -4.27
CA PHE A 42 3.76 14.66 -5.08
C PHE A 42 3.30 16.11 -4.96
N ASN A 43 3.25 16.83 -6.08
CA ASN A 43 2.78 18.22 -6.13
C ASN A 43 3.51 19.17 -5.14
N GLY A 44 4.81 18.97 -4.91
CA GLY A 44 5.60 19.76 -3.96
C GLY A 44 5.47 19.30 -2.49
N GLN A 45 4.95 18.09 -2.25
CA GLN A 45 4.77 17.52 -0.92
C GLN A 45 5.44 16.15 -0.83
N GLU A 46 6.30 15.97 0.17
CA GLU A 46 6.87 14.66 0.49
C GLU A 46 5.83 13.73 1.12
N VAL A 47 5.70 12.53 0.56
CA VAL A 47 4.83 11.46 1.04
C VAL A 47 5.64 10.19 1.17
N GLU A 48 5.47 9.49 2.30
CA GLU A 48 6.01 8.15 2.49
C GLU A 48 5.14 7.12 1.78
N VAL A 49 5.69 6.52 0.74
CA VAL A 49 5.05 5.46 -0.01
C VAL A 49 5.40 4.12 0.62
N TRP A 50 4.45 3.56 1.36
CA TRP A 50 4.56 2.23 1.97
C TRP A 50 4.26 1.12 0.95
N PRO A 51 4.77 -0.12 1.17
CA PRO A 51 4.37 -1.27 0.37
C PRO A 51 2.84 -1.44 0.33
N ARG A 52 2.30 -1.67 -0.86
CA ARG A 52 0.85 -1.82 -1.10
C ARG A 52 0.33 -3.15 -0.56
N VAL A 53 0.13 -3.22 0.74
CA VAL A 53 -0.40 -4.40 1.44
C VAL A 53 -1.87 -4.17 1.74
N VAL A 54 -2.74 -5.05 1.21
CA VAL A 54 -4.18 -5.05 1.49
C VAL A 54 -4.68 -6.48 1.63
N TRP A 55 -5.71 -6.65 2.46
CA TRP A 55 -6.44 -7.91 2.57
C TRP A 55 -7.93 -7.62 2.76
N LYS A 56 -8.77 -8.59 2.41
CA LYS A 56 -10.20 -8.50 2.70
C LYS A 56 -10.39 -8.66 4.22
N PRO A 57 -11.32 -7.92 4.87
CA PRO A 57 -11.59 -8.07 6.29
C PRO A 57 -11.89 -9.52 6.70
N LYS A 58 -12.56 -10.29 5.83
CA LYS A 58 -12.82 -11.73 6.02
C LYS A 58 -11.55 -12.57 6.19
N TRP A 59 -10.42 -12.16 5.61
CA TRP A 59 -9.13 -12.84 5.78
C TRP A 59 -8.50 -12.53 7.15
N GLY A 60 -8.63 -11.30 7.64
CA GLY A 60 -8.14 -10.93 8.97
C GLY A 60 -8.65 -9.56 9.38
N LEU A 61 -9.60 -9.55 10.31
CA LEU A 61 -10.16 -8.32 10.84
C LEU A 61 -9.33 -7.79 12.00
N THR A 62 -8.79 -8.69 12.83
CA THR A 62 -7.99 -8.35 14.01
C THR A 62 -6.50 -8.67 13.82
N TYR A 63 -5.64 -8.06 14.63
CA TYR A 63 -4.23 -8.41 14.67
C TYR A 63 -4.00 -9.91 14.98
N ALA A 64 -4.81 -10.51 15.85
CA ALA A 64 -4.72 -11.93 16.17
C ALA A 64 -4.99 -12.81 14.94
N ASP A 65 -5.99 -12.44 14.12
CA ASP A 65 -6.31 -13.14 12.88
C ASP A 65 -5.16 -13.09 11.87
N VAL A 66 -4.52 -11.92 11.76
CA VAL A 66 -3.38 -11.72 10.86
C VAL A 66 -2.17 -12.50 11.36
N LYS A 67 -1.82 -12.38 12.66
CA LYS A 67 -0.69 -13.07 13.28
C LYS A 67 -0.78 -14.59 13.13
N LYS A 68 -1.98 -15.17 13.27
CA LYS A 68 -2.20 -16.62 13.10
C LYS A 68 -1.97 -17.10 11.66
N LYS A 69 -2.17 -16.22 10.66
CA LYS A 69 -2.12 -16.58 9.23
C LYS A 69 -0.77 -16.30 8.59
N VAL A 70 0.06 -15.43 9.18
CA VAL A 70 1.39 -15.13 8.65
C VAL A 70 2.44 -15.98 9.33
N LYS A 71 3.44 -16.43 8.56
CA LYS A 71 4.61 -17.13 9.10
C LYS A 71 5.62 -16.10 9.60
N VAL A 72 6.11 -16.30 10.82
CA VAL A 72 7.24 -15.54 11.34
C VAL A 72 8.45 -15.76 10.42
N GLY A 73 9.13 -14.69 10.01
CA GLY A 73 10.23 -14.74 9.04
C GLY A 73 9.80 -14.68 7.57
N GLY A 74 8.51 -14.55 7.27
CA GLY A 74 8.05 -14.19 5.92
C GLY A 74 8.59 -12.82 5.48
N SER A 75 8.78 -12.61 4.17
CA SER A 75 9.28 -11.35 3.62
C SER A 75 8.31 -10.79 2.58
N VAL A 76 7.98 -9.51 2.72
CA VAL A 76 7.25 -8.72 1.74
C VAL A 76 8.22 -7.73 1.14
N LYS A 77 8.58 -7.97 -0.13
CA LYS A 77 9.45 -7.10 -0.93
C LYS A 77 8.63 -6.36 -1.97
N ASN A 78 8.94 -5.09 -2.16
CA ASN A 78 8.37 -4.21 -3.15
C ASN A 78 9.25 -4.29 -4.41
N LYS A 79 8.77 -4.93 -5.49
CA LYS A 79 9.38 -4.76 -6.83
C LYS A 79 9.07 -3.38 -7.45
N GLY A 80 8.38 -2.52 -6.71
CA GLY A 80 7.81 -1.25 -7.17
C GLY A 80 6.43 -1.45 -7.77
N TRP A 81 5.52 -0.51 -7.52
CA TRP A 81 4.59 -0.06 -8.54
C TRP A 81 5.14 1.29 -8.96
N ALA A 82 5.37 1.52 -10.26
CA ALA A 82 5.79 2.86 -10.69
C ALA A 82 4.60 3.79 -10.46
N ILE A 83 4.79 4.84 -9.67
CA ILE A 83 3.75 5.83 -9.42
C ILE A 83 3.99 6.94 -10.43
N GLU A 84 3.04 7.10 -11.35
CA GLU A 84 3.07 8.19 -12.30
C GLU A 84 2.14 9.29 -11.87
N LYS A 85 2.62 10.53 -11.95
CA LYS A 85 1.81 11.71 -11.71
C LYS A 85 0.71 11.79 -12.77
N VAL A 86 -0.52 12.03 -12.34
CA VAL A 86 -1.65 12.32 -13.23
C VAL A 86 -2.00 13.79 -13.02
N ASP A 87 -2.00 14.56 -14.11
CA ASP A 87 -2.41 15.95 -14.06
C ASP A 87 -3.94 16.03 -13.90
N TYR A 88 -4.43 16.88 -12.99
CA TYR A 88 -5.86 17.08 -12.79
C TYR A 88 -6.54 17.68 -14.03
N LYS A 89 -5.79 18.28 -14.96
CA LYS A 89 -6.30 18.81 -16.23
C LYS A 89 -6.37 17.76 -17.33
N ASP A 90 -5.71 16.61 -17.17
CA ASP A 90 -5.71 15.55 -18.17
C ASP A 90 -7.09 14.89 -18.23
N THR A 91 -7.93 15.27 -19.21
CA THR A 91 -9.29 14.73 -19.40
C THR A 91 -9.30 13.33 -20.00
N SER A 92 -8.13 12.82 -20.43
CA SER A 92 -8.01 11.44 -20.88
C SER A 92 -7.95 10.44 -19.72
N ALA A 93 -7.59 10.90 -18.51
CA ALA A 93 -7.63 10.11 -17.30
C ALA A 93 -9.02 10.17 -16.64
N PRO A 94 -9.55 9.04 -16.12
CA PRO A 94 -10.79 9.03 -15.37
C PRO A 94 -10.71 9.97 -14.14
N GLU A 95 -11.85 10.54 -13.75
CA GLU A 95 -11.94 11.52 -12.66
C GLU A 95 -11.32 11.03 -11.35
N GLU A 96 -11.49 9.74 -11.02
CA GLU A 96 -10.86 9.10 -9.86
C GLU A 96 -9.34 9.28 -9.85
N LEU A 97 -8.68 9.13 -10.99
CA LEU A 97 -7.22 9.30 -11.12
C LEU A 97 -6.81 10.78 -11.12
N ARG A 98 -7.64 11.67 -11.68
CA ARG A 98 -7.40 13.12 -11.72
C ARG A 98 -7.46 13.76 -10.34
N ILE A 99 -8.45 13.40 -9.53
CA ILE A 99 -8.61 13.91 -8.15
C ILE A 99 -7.53 13.35 -7.23
N ARG A 100 -7.12 12.10 -7.49
CA ARG A 100 -6.06 11.41 -6.76
C ARG A 100 -4.66 11.94 -7.10
N GLY A 101 -4.44 12.40 -8.34
CA GLY A 101 -3.20 13.04 -8.78
C GLY A 101 -2.04 12.08 -9.10
N PHE A 102 -2.29 10.77 -9.05
CA PHE A 102 -1.31 9.75 -9.43
C PHE A 102 -2.01 8.45 -9.84
N ARG A 103 -1.36 7.69 -10.74
CA ARG A 103 -1.75 6.33 -11.11
C ARG A 103 -0.64 5.35 -10.76
N PHE A 104 -1.04 4.15 -10.35
CA PHE A 104 -0.12 3.05 -10.19
C PHE A 104 0.07 2.33 -11.52
N GLN A 105 1.28 2.34 -12.05
CA GLN A 105 1.72 1.39 -13.07
C GLN A 105 2.04 0.05 -12.40
N LYS A 106 1.41 -1.01 -12.90
CA LYS A 106 1.61 -2.37 -12.42
C LYS A 106 2.96 -2.91 -12.87
N ALA A 107 3.97 -2.85 -12.01
CA ALA A 107 5.09 -3.78 -12.18
C ALA A 107 4.61 -5.18 -11.79
N SER A 108 5.09 -6.19 -12.51
CA SER A 108 4.69 -7.60 -12.41
C SER A 108 4.27 -8.05 -10.99
N SER A 109 3.03 -8.52 -10.85
CA SER A 109 2.48 -9.04 -9.60
C SER A 109 3.01 -10.46 -9.36
N SER A 110 3.87 -10.68 -8.36
CA SER A 110 4.15 -12.03 -7.86
C SER A 110 3.01 -12.50 -6.95
N LYS A 111 2.33 -13.58 -7.34
CA LYS A 111 1.36 -14.30 -6.49
C LYS A 111 2.14 -15.35 -5.70
N ASN A 112 2.05 -15.30 -4.36
CA ASN A 112 2.46 -16.44 -3.54
C ASN A 112 1.23 -17.31 -3.30
N SER A 113 1.14 -18.43 -4.01
CA SER A 113 0.18 -19.50 -3.68
C SER A 113 0.71 -20.24 -2.44
N THR A 114 -0.08 -20.29 -1.38
CA THR A 114 0.18 -21.23 -0.28
C THR A 114 0.21 -22.65 -0.84
N PRO A 115 1.24 -23.48 -0.53
CA PRO A 115 1.19 -24.88 -0.89
C PRO A 115 0.01 -25.52 -0.17
N ASN A 116 -0.81 -26.22 -0.94
CA ASN A 116 -1.94 -27.00 -0.45
C ASN A 116 -1.37 -28.01 0.56
N LEU A 117 -1.69 -27.85 1.86
CA LEU A 117 -1.44 -28.90 2.84
C LEU A 117 -2.46 -30.00 2.53
N GLY A 118 -2.07 -30.87 1.60
CA GLY A 118 -2.81 -32.09 1.29
C GLY A 118 -2.90 -32.92 2.57
N ASN A 119 -4.14 -33.23 2.96
CA ASN A 119 -4.43 -34.17 4.01
C ASN A 119 -3.76 -35.52 3.68
N SER A 120 -2.89 -35.99 4.56
CA SER A 120 -2.49 -37.38 4.61
C SER A 120 -3.47 -38.10 5.53
N SER A 121 -4.19 -39.08 4.97
CA SER A 121 -4.85 -40.16 5.71
C SER A 121 -4.32 -41.46 5.15
#